data_AF-A0A857FJT4-F1
#
_entry.id   AF-A0A857FJT4-F1
#
_cell.length_a   1.000
_cell.length_b   1.000
_cell.length_c   1.000
_cell.angle_alpha   90.00
_cell.angle_beta   90.00
_cell.angle_gamma   90.00
#
_symmetry.space_group_name_H-M   'P 1'
#
loop_
_entity.id
_entity.type
_entity.pdbx_description
1 polymer ?
#
loop_
_entity_poly.entity_id
_entity_poly.type
_entity_poly.pdbx_seq_one_letter_code
_entity_poly.pdbx_strand_id
1 'polypeptide(L)' 'MPSSSPDSTAAMTEALRRHIHDIRGHLSPAMLRADSLALSKDERTRTAARDIIAALEATTKELSAMRRLLPARQP' A
#
# COMPACT_ATOMS: atom_id res chain seq x y z
N MET A 1 -0.83 -25.78 25.62
CA MET A 1 -0.93 -24.33 25.36
C MET A 1 0.31 -23.95 24.54
N PRO A 2 0.22 -23.65 23.24
CA PRO A 2 1.40 -23.17 22.53
C PRO A 2 1.72 -21.76 23.04
N SER A 3 2.78 -21.67 23.84
CA SER A 3 3.41 -20.42 24.23
C SER A 3 3.99 -19.77 22.99
N SER A 4 3.27 -18.82 22.40
CA SER A 4 3.82 -17.97 21.34
C SER A 4 5.02 -17.23 21.89
N SER A 5 6.22 -17.61 21.45
CA SER A 5 7.45 -16.94 21.85
C SER A 5 7.46 -15.51 21.27
N PRO A 6 7.93 -14.50 22.02
CA PRO A 6 8.00 -13.11 21.55
C PRO A 6 8.71 -12.95 20.19
N ASP A 7 9.68 -13.82 19.89
CA ASP A 7 10.36 -13.90 18.59
C ASP A 7 9.44 -14.23 17.41
N SER A 8 8.43 -15.08 17.61
CA SER A 8 7.47 -15.42 16.54
C SER A 8 6.58 -14.24 16.19
N THR A 9 6.14 -13.48 17.19
CA THR A 9 5.33 -12.26 16.99
C THR A 9 6.14 -11.15 16.31
N ALA A 10 7.41 -11.00 16.69
CA ALA A 10 8.32 -10.05 16.04
C ALA A 10 8.58 -10.41 14.57
N ALA A 11 8.84 -11.68 14.26
CA ALA A 11 9.05 -12.17 12.90
C ALA A 11 7.82 -11.98 12.01
N MET A 12 6.62 -12.29 12.52
CA MET A 12 5.35 -12.05 11.81
C MET A 12 5.12 -10.57 11.53
N THR A 13 5.39 -9.70 12.51
CA THR A 13 5.24 -8.25 12.34
C THR A 13 6.16 -7.72 11.26
N GLU A 14 7.41 -8.18 11.21
CA GLU A 14 8.36 -7.76 10.19
C GLU A 14 7.99 -8.30 8.79
N ALA A 15 7.50 -9.54 8.70
CA ALA A 15 6.97 -10.07 7.45
C ALA A 15 5.81 -9.22 6.93
N LEU A 16 4.89 -8.80 7.81
CA LEU A 16 3.77 -7.95 7.44
C LEU A 16 4.24 -6.54 7.01
N ARG A 17 5.26 -5.96 7.66
CA ARG A 17 5.87 -4.69 7.20
C ARG A 17 6.44 -4.81 5.78
N ARG A 18 7.14 -5.91 5.48
CA ARG A 18 7.68 -6.16 4.13
C ARG A 18 6.56 -6.29 3.10
N HIS A 19 5.54 -7.09 3.38
CA HIS A 19 4.40 -7.22 2.46
C HIS A 19 3.69 -5.88 2.18
N ILE A 20 3.48 -5.05 3.20
CA ILE A 20 2.90 -3.71 3.01
C ILE A 20 3.81 -2.84 2.13
N HIS A 21 5.13 -2.91 2.34
CA HIS A 21 6.09 -2.20 1.50
C HIS A 21 6.05 -2.68 0.04
N ASP A 22 6.04 -3.99 -0.17
CA ASP A 22 6.01 -4.59 -1.51
C ASP A 22 4.72 -4.24 -2.26
N ILE A 23 3.56 -4.30 -1.59
CA ILE A 23 2.27 -3.89 -2.17
C ILE A 23 2.35 -2.42 -2.61
N ARG A 24 2.86 -1.52 -1.77
CA ARG A 24 3.06 -0.11 -2.17
C ARG A 24 4.01 0.02 -3.36
N GLY A 25 5.06 -0.80 -3.41
CA GLY A 25 5.97 -0.90 -4.55
C GLY A 25 5.24 -1.28 -5.85
N HIS A 26 4.33 -2.26 -5.80
CA HIS A 26 3.52 -2.67 -6.95
C HIS A 26 2.49 -1.63 -7.40
N LEU A 27 1.93 -0.85 -6.46
CA LEU A 27 0.95 0.21 -6.78
C LEU A 27 1.61 1.46 -7.40
N SER A 28 2.88 1.74 -7.09
CA SER A 28 3.62 2.90 -7.62
C SER A 28 3.59 3.02 -9.15
N PRO A 29 3.92 1.99 -9.95
CA PRO A 29 3.84 2.08 -11.41
C PRO A 29 2.41 2.22 -11.93
N ALA A 30 1.41 1.69 -11.22
CA ALA A 30 0.01 1.87 -11.59
C ALA A 30 -0.44 3.33 -11.40
N MET A 31 0.01 3.98 -10.32
CA MET A 31 -0.24 5.40 -10.07
C MET A 31 0.37 6.26 -11.19
N LEU A 32 1.65 6.05 -11.51
CA LEU A 32 2.32 6.80 -12.58
C LEU A 32 1.65 6.64 -13.95
N ARG A 33 1.15 5.44 -14.27
CA ARG A 33 0.38 5.22 -15.49
C ARG A 33 -0.97 5.94 -15.45
N ALA A 34 -1.67 5.90 -14.32
CA ALA A 34 -2.93 6.60 -14.16
C ALA A 34 -2.75 8.12 -14.27
N ASP A 35 -1.68 8.68 -13.69
CA ASP A 35 -1.31 10.10 -13.85
C ASP A 35 -1.10 10.46 -15.32
N SER A 36 -0.39 9.61 -16.08
CA SER A 36 -0.21 9.82 -17.52
C SER A 36 -1.54 9.80 -18.28
N LEU A 37 -2.46 8.90 -17.93
CA LEU A 37 -3.80 8.82 -18.53
C LEU A 37 -4.68 10.02 -18.16
N ALA A 38 -4.49 10.60 -16.98
CA ALA A 38 -5.19 11.80 -16.54
C ALA A 38 -4.83 13.04 -17.38
N LEU A 39 -3.74 12.99 -18.15
CA LEU A 39 -3.33 14.00 -19.12
C LEU A 39 -3.90 13.76 -20.54
N SER A 40 -4.68 12.69 -20.75
CA SER A 40 -5.29 12.39 -22.05
C SER A 40 -6.13 13.55 -22.57
N LYS A 41 -6.25 13.71 -23.88
CA LYS A 41 -7.17 14.68 -24.51
C LYS A 41 -8.63 14.22 -24.47
N ASP A 42 -8.85 12.91 -24.33
CA ASP A 42 -10.18 12.32 -24.20
C ASP A 42 -10.72 12.46 -22.77
N GLU A 43 -11.88 13.09 -22.61
CA GLU A 43 -12.52 13.33 -21.29
C GLU A 43 -12.87 12.02 -20.59
N ARG A 44 -13.32 11.00 -21.34
CA ARG A 44 -13.67 9.70 -20.75
C ARG A 44 -12.45 9.03 -20.16
N THR A 45 -11.33 9.03 -20.88
CA THR A 45 -10.04 8.52 -20.40
C THR A 45 -9.56 9.30 -19.18
N ARG A 46 -9.64 10.64 -19.17
CA ARG A 46 -9.25 11.44 -18.01
C ARG A 46 -10.08 11.14 -16.77
N THR A 47 -11.40 11.02 -16.93
CA THR A 47 -12.32 10.73 -15.82
C THR A 47 -12.00 9.36 -15.22
N ALA A 48 -11.88 8.33 -16.06
CA ALA A 48 -11.51 7.00 -15.59
C ALA A 48 -10.15 6.98 -14.89
N ALA A 49 -9.17 7.74 -15.39
CA ALA A 49 -7.86 7.85 -14.77
C ALA A 49 -7.92 8.50 -13.38
N ARG A 50 -8.73 9.56 -13.20
CA ARG A 50 -8.94 10.20 -11.89
C ARG A 50 -9.59 9.25 -10.89
N ASP A 51 -10.58 8.46 -11.31
CA ASP A 51 -11.22 7.46 -10.46
C ASP A 51 -10.22 6.39 -9.99
N ILE A 52 -9.36 5.93 -10.90
CA ILE A 52 -8.27 4.99 -10.59
C ILE A 52 -7.27 5.60 -9.60
N ILE A 53 -6.83 6.84 -9.82
CA ILE A 53 -5.92 7.55 -8.91
C ILE A 53 -6.54 7.62 -7.50
N ALA A 54 -7.79 8.05 -7.39
CA ALA A 54 -8.48 8.16 -6.11
C ALA A 54 -8.54 6.80 -5.37
N ALA A 55 -8.81 5.71 -6.09
CA ALA A 55 -8.82 4.37 -5.51
C ALA A 55 -7.42 3.91 -5.04
N LEU A 56 -6.38 4.19 -5.83
CA LEU A 56 -4.99 3.87 -5.48
C LEU A 56 -4.48 4.68 -4.29
N GLU A 57 -4.87 5.95 -4.19
CA GLU A 57 -4.53 6.83 -3.06
C GLU A 57 -5.20 6.34 -1.78
N ALA A 58 -6.51 6.02 -1.84
CA ALA A 58 -7.25 5.45 -0.71
C ALA A 58 -6.60 4.14 -0.23
N THR A 59 -6.22 3.25 -1.16
CA THR A 59 -5.53 1.99 -0.84
C THR A 59 -4.17 2.24 -0.17
N THR A 60 -3.38 3.17 -0.70
CA THR A 60 -2.07 3.51 -0.14
C THR A 60 -2.18 4.13 1.26
N LYS A 61 -3.23 4.91 1.50
CA LYS A 61 -3.56 5.48 2.81
C LYS A 61 -3.90 4.39 3.82
N GLU A 62 -4.73 3.41 3.44
CA GLU A 62 -5.09 2.29 4.30
C GLU A 62 -3.89 1.41 4.63
N LEU A 63 -3.06 1.07 3.64
CA LEU A 63 -1.79 0.35 3.86
C LEU A 63 -0.85 1.10 4.82
N SER A 64 -0.82 2.43 4.72
CA SER A 64 -0.05 3.28 5.63
C SER A 64 -0.63 3.28 7.05
N ALA A 65 -1.95 3.22 7.19
CA ALA A 65 -2.64 3.10 8.48
C ALA A 65 -2.35 1.72 9.11
N MET A 66 -2.49 0.63 8.35
CA MET A 66 -2.13 -0.73 8.77
C MET A 66 -0.70 -0.80 9.27
N ARG A 67 0.26 -0.19 8.56
CA ARG A 67 1.66 -0.15 8.99
C ARG A 67 1.86 0.55 10.33
N ARG A 68 1.07 1.59 10.64
CA ARG A 68 1.14 2.33 11.91
C ARG A 68 0.55 1.56 13.09
N LEU A 69 -0.34 0.59 12.82
CA LEU A 69 -0.88 -0.31 13.83
C LEU A 69 0.12 -1.39 14.26
N LEU A 70 1.18 -1.60 13.48
CA LEU A 70 2.23 -2.56 13.83
C LEU A 70 3.10 -2.01 14.96
N PRO A 71 3.53 -2.85 15.93
CA PRO A 71 4.45 -2.46 16.99
C PRO A 71 5.66 -1.69 16.47
N ALA A 72 6.28 -0.84 17.29
CA ALA A 72 7.55 -0.21 16.90
C ALA A 72 8.62 -1.28 16.62
N ARG A 73 9.51 -1.01 15.67
CA ARG A 73 10.68 -1.88 15.44
C ARG A 73 11.56 -1.79 16.69
N GLN A 74 11.72 -2.88 17.41
CA GLN A 74 12.70 -2.93 18.51
C GLN A 74 14.10 -2.74 17.90
N PRO A 75 14.94 -1.89 18.51
CA PRO A 75 16.29 -1.58 18.03
C PRO A 75 17.21 -2.79 18.06
#